data_AF-A0A2E7J4P4-F1
#
_entry.id   AF-A0A2E7J4P4-F1
#
_cell.length_a   1.000
_cell.length_b   1.000
_cell.length_c   1.000
_cell.angle_alpha   90.00
_cell.angle_beta   90.00
_cell.angle_gamma   90.00
#
_symmetry.space_group_name_H-M   'P 1'
#
loop_
_entity.id
_entity.type
_entity.pdbx_description
1 polymer ?
#
loop_
_entity_poly.entity_id
_entity_poly.type
_entity_poly.pdbx_seq_one_letter_code
_entity_poly.pdbx_strand_id
1 'polypeptide(L)'
;MSDVAEPEWRLLAGISSLLILDALFLGIAPTGPWDDQSFSRGVIGLIGASIGYVAWYRATFQRNGLIPWLDLWEDPRKIAIIEMGAGLLLLACSWIAGNQLQHYLPEPTGLLLSLVAMLMILQSTYVLLSLGPLNEN
;
A
#
# COMPACT_ATOMS: atom_id res chain seq x y z
N MET A 1 -37.44 -5.09 -4.44
CA MET A 1 -36.09 -5.62 -4.76
C MET A 1 -35.35 -4.46 -5.38
N SER A 2 -34.49 -3.79 -4.62
CA SER A 2 -33.69 -2.66 -5.13
C SER A 2 -32.48 -3.24 -5.85
N ASP A 3 -32.36 -2.96 -7.15
CA ASP A 3 -31.17 -3.23 -7.95
C ASP A 3 -29.96 -2.60 -7.26
N VAL A 4 -29.15 -3.43 -6.59
CA VAL A 4 -27.83 -3.02 -6.10
C VAL A 4 -26.95 -2.98 -7.33
N ALA A 5 -26.87 -1.80 -7.97
CA ALA A 5 -25.98 -1.58 -9.10
C ALA A 5 -24.58 -2.06 -8.73
N GLU A 6 -24.01 -2.95 -9.56
CA GLU A 6 -22.64 -3.42 -9.38
C GLU A 6 -21.70 -2.20 -9.25
N PRO A 7 -20.76 -2.20 -8.29
CA PRO A 7 -19.92 -1.04 -8.05
C PRO A 7 -19.14 -0.69 -9.32
N GLU A 8 -19.35 0.51 -9.86
CA GLU A 8 -18.69 0.97 -11.09
C GLU A 8 -17.17 1.09 -10.87
N TRP A 9 -16.43 0.04 -11.22
CA TRP A 9 -14.97 -0.01 -11.13
C TRP A 9 -14.29 0.37 -12.45
N ARG A 10 -14.98 0.19 -13.58
CA ARG A 10 -14.44 0.41 -14.93
C ARG A 10 -14.07 1.88 -15.18
N LEU A 11 -14.91 2.80 -14.72
CA LEU A 11 -14.65 4.24 -14.83
C LEU A 11 -13.44 4.65 -13.99
N LEU A 12 -13.37 4.17 -12.74
CA LEU A 12 -12.25 4.44 -11.83
C LEU A 12 -10.94 3.86 -12.38
N ALA A 13 -10.97 2.63 -12.92
CA ALA A 13 -9.81 2.01 -13.55
C ALA A 13 -9.33 2.81 -14.77
N GLY A 14 -10.25 3.32 -15.60
CA GLY A 14 -9.93 4.19 -16.73
C GLY A 14 -9.25 5.48 -16.29
N ILE A 15 -9.82 6.18 -15.31
CA ILE A 15 -9.26 7.42 -14.75
C ILE A 15 -7.88 7.17 -14.14
N SER A 16 -7.75 6.11 -13.33
CA SER A 16 -6.47 5.73 -12.72
C SER A 16 -5.40 5.46 -13.78
N SER A 17 -5.72 4.68 -14.81
CA SER A 17 -4.79 4.36 -15.89
C SER A 17 -4.33 5.63 -16.62
N LEU A 18 -5.24 6.56 -16.92
CA LEU A 18 -4.90 7.84 -17.56
C LEU A 18 -3.96 8.68 -16.67
N LEU A 19 -4.25 8.80 -15.38
CA LEU A 19 -3.42 9.58 -14.45
C LEU A 19 -2.03 8.96 -14.25
N ILE A 20 -1.94 7.63 -14.17
CA ILE A 20 -0.65 6.93 -14.08
C ILE A 20 0.14 7.08 -15.37
N LEU A 21 -0.50 6.97 -16.54
CA LEU A 21 0.15 7.18 -17.83
C LEU A 21 0.66 8.62 -17.98
N ASP A 22 -0.12 9.60 -17.56
CA ASP A 22 0.31 10.99 -17.53
C ASP A 22 1.53 11.16 -16.62
N ALA A 23 1.45 10.67 -15.38
CA ALA A 23 2.53 10.77 -14.41
C ALA A 23 3.81 10.03 -14.84
N LEU A 24 3.74 8.98 -15.67
CA LEU A 24 4.92 8.25 -16.14
C LEU A 24 5.49 8.78 -17.46
N PHE A 25 4.65 9.23 -18.39
CA PHE A 25 5.09 9.52 -19.76
C PHE A 25 4.87 10.96 -20.22
N LEU A 26 3.71 11.55 -19.92
CA LEU A 26 3.32 12.85 -20.47
C LEU A 26 3.82 14.02 -19.61
N GLY A 27 3.81 13.85 -18.28
CA GLY A 27 4.32 14.84 -17.32
C GLY A 27 3.52 16.15 -17.28
N ILE A 28 2.25 16.12 -17.66
CA ILE A 28 1.40 17.31 -17.69
C ILE A 28 0.96 17.60 -16.26
N ALA A 29 1.63 18.55 -15.61
CA ALA A 29 1.35 18.90 -14.23
C ALA A 29 1.40 20.42 -14.05
N PRO A 30 0.54 21.00 -13.20
CA PRO A 30 0.65 22.40 -12.82
C PRO A 30 1.96 22.64 -12.06
N THR A 31 2.50 23.86 -12.13
CA THR A 31 3.64 24.23 -11.30
C THR A 31 3.26 24.09 -9.82
N GLY A 32 3.99 23.21 -9.14
CA GLY A 32 3.71 22.86 -7.75
C GLY A 32 4.15 23.93 -6.78
N PRO A 33 3.95 23.69 -5.47
CA PRO A 33 4.65 24.49 -4.46
C PRO A 33 6.15 24.49 -4.77
N TRP A 34 6.81 25.63 -4.51
CA TRP A 34 8.23 25.86 -4.86
C TRP A 34 8.54 25.86 -6.36
N ASP A 35 7.53 26.09 -7.21
CA ASP A 35 7.67 26.15 -8.68
C ASP A 35 8.17 24.81 -9.27
N ASP A 36 7.95 23.71 -8.55
CA ASP A 36 8.41 22.38 -8.95
C ASP A 36 7.27 21.58 -9.60
N GLN A 37 7.37 21.41 -10.92
CA GLN A 37 6.43 20.60 -11.71
C GLN A 37 6.54 19.10 -11.38
N SER A 38 7.71 18.62 -10.92
CA SER A 38 7.93 17.21 -10.60
C SER A 38 7.15 16.77 -9.36
N PHE A 39 7.01 17.68 -8.38
CA PHE A 39 6.18 17.46 -7.20
C PHE A 39 4.71 17.23 -7.58
N SER A 40 4.12 18.17 -8.35
CA SER A 40 2.73 18.06 -8.79
C SER A 40 2.48 16.80 -9.61
N ARG A 41 3.43 16.43 -10.46
CA ARG A 41 3.39 15.18 -11.24
C ARG A 41 3.38 13.96 -10.33
N GLY A 42 4.19 13.96 -9.26
CA GLY A 42 4.17 12.92 -8.23
C GLY A 42 2.83 12.83 -7.50
N VAL A 43 2.22 13.97 -7.16
CA VAL A 43 0.89 14.03 -6.54
C VAL A 43 -0.18 13.48 -7.48
N ILE A 44 -0.16 13.83 -8.77
CA ILE A 44 -1.08 13.29 -9.78
C ILE A 44 -0.94 11.77 -9.87
N GLY A 45 0.30 11.26 -9.90
CA GLY A 45 0.58 9.82 -9.87
C GLY A 45 0.04 9.14 -8.62
N LEU A 46 0.18 9.77 -7.45
CA LEU A 46 -0.33 9.25 -6.17
C LEU A 46 -1.87 9.20 -6.15
N ILE A 47 -2.53 10.23 -6.69
CA ILE A 47 -3.99 10.25 -6.85
C ILE A 47 -4.42 9.13 -7.80
N GLY A 48 -3.74 8.98 -8.94
CA GLY A 48 -3.98 7.91 -9.89
C GLY A 48 -3.86 6.52 -9.27
N ALA A 49 -2.79 6.28 -8.49
CA ALA A 49 -2.58 5.03 -7.77
C ALA A 49 -3.68 4.79 -6.71
N SER A 50 -4.07 5.82 -5.97
CA SER A 50 -5.14 5.75 -4.97
C SER A 50 -6.47 5.35 -5.59
N ILE A 51 -6.85 5.98 -6.71
CA ILE A 51 -8.07 5.63 -7.46
C ILE A 51 -7.96 4.21 -8.04
N GLY A 52 -6.78 3.83 -8.51
CA GLY A 52 -6.50 2.48 -9.03
C GLY A 52 -6.72 1.40 -7.99
N TYR A 53 -6.26 1.64 -6.76
CA TYR A 53 -6.53 0.76 -5.63
C TYR A 53 -8.03 0.59 -5.37
N VAL A 54 -8.81 1.68 -5.37
CA VAL A 54 -10.28 1.60 -5.19
C VAL A 54 -10.94 0.81 -6.33
N ALA A 55 -10.51 1.04 -7.57
CA ALA A 55 -11.02 0.32 -8.73
C ALA A 55 -10.75 -1.19 -8.62
N TRP A 56 -9.51 -1.57 -8.28
CA TRP A 56 -9.13 -2.96 -8.07
C TRP A 56 -9.88 -3.60 -6.90
N TYR A 57 -10.05 -2.88 -5.79
CA TYR A 57 -10.81 -3.37 -4.63
C TYR A 57 -12.26 -3.66 -4.99
N ARG A 58 -12.93 -2.72 -5.68
CA ARG A 58 -14.32 -2.90 -6.13
C ARG A 58 -14.46 -4.03 -7.13
N ALA A 59 -13.49 -4.20 -8.03
CA ALA A 59 -13.48 -5.31 -8.98
C ALA A 59 -13.29 -6.67 -8.29
N THR A 60 -12.45 -6.74 -7.26
CA THR A 60 -12.09 -7.99 -6.56
C THR A 60 -13.15 -8.41 -5.55
N PHE A 61 -13.65 -7.48 -4.73
CA PHE A 61 -14.53 -7.78 -3.61
C PHE A 61 -16.00 -7.48 -3.88
N GLN A 62 -16.33 -6.84 -5.02
CA GLN A 62 -17.69 -6.42 -5.42
C GLN A 62 -18.50 -5.73 -4.32
N ARG A 63 -17.80 -5.03 -3.41
CA ARG A 63 -18.38 -4.32 -2.27
C ARG A 63 -17.93 -2.87 -2.29
N ASN A 64 -18.81 -1.98 -1.84
CA ASN A 64 -18.49 -0.59 -1.57
C ASN A 64 -17.72 -0.52 -0.25
N GLY A 65 -16.42 -0.81 -0.31
CA GLY A 65 -15.47 -0.71 0.80
C GLY A 65 -14.13 -0.21 0.30
N LEU A 66 -13.22 0.08 1.23
CA LEU A 66 -11.85 0.52 0.96
C LEU A 66 -10.82 -0.33 1.69
N ILE A 67 -11.21 -0.98 2.78
CA ILE A 67 -10.29 -1.74 3.63
C ILE A 67 -10.72 -3.20 3.55
N PRO A 68 -9.81 -4.11 3.14
CA PRO A 68 -10.08 -5.54 3.24
C PRO A 68 -10.01 -5.92 4.71
N TRP A 69 -11.18 -6.09 5.33
CA TRP A 69 -11.29 -6.62 6.69
C TRP A 69 -10.72 -8.05 6.76
N LEU A 70 -10.31 -8.48 7.95
CA LEU A 70 -9.71 -9.80 8.17
C LEU A 70 -10.64 -10.95 7.72
N ASP A 71 -11.95 -10.74 7.74
CA ASP A 71 -12.95 -11.70 7.29
C ASP A 71 -12.89 -12.00 5.78
N LEU A 72 -12.23 -11.14 5.00
CA LEU A 72 -12.02 -11.34 3.56
C LEU A 72 -10.76 -12.16 3.27
N TRP A 73 -9.96 -12.49 4.28
CA TRP A 73 -8.73 -13.25 4.14
C TRP A 73 -9.03 -14.74 4.35
N GLU A 74 -8.49 -15.59 3.47
CA GLU A 74 -8.77 -17.03 3.51
C GLU A 74 -8.19 -17.71 4.77
N ASP A 75 -6.96 -17.36 5.16
CA ASP A 75 -6.32 -17.80 6.42
C ASP A 75 -5.51 -16.63 7.03
N PRO A 76 -6.16 -15.72 7.76
CA PRO A 76 -5.51 -14.52 8.25
C PRO A 76 -4.43 -14.80 9.29
N ARG A 77 -4.54 -15.91 10.04
CA ARG A 77 -3.52 -16.33 11.00
C ARG A 77 -2.23 -16.74 10.29
N LYS A 78 -2.32 -17.60 9.29
CA LYS A 78 -1.14 -18.07 8.55
C LYS A 78 -0.45 -16.92 7.81
N ILE A 79 -1.23 -16.05 7.15
CA ILE A 79 -0.69 -14.89 6.44
C ILE A 79 0.00 -13.94 7.43
N ALA A 80 -0.61 -13.66 8.59
CA ALA A 80 0.02 -12.82 9.60
C ALA A 80 1.35 -13.40 10.11
N ILE A 81 1.44 -14.72 10.35
CA ILE A 81 2.72 -15.34 10.77
C ILE A 81 3.80 -15.19 9.69
N ILE A 82 3.45 -15.37 8.43
CA ILE A 82 4.38 -15.19 7.30
C ILE A 82 4.82 -13.72 7.21
N GLU A 83 3.88 -12.78 7.33
CA GLU A 83 4.15 -11.34 7.33
C GLU A 83 5.08 -10.93 8.48
N MET A 84 4.86 -11.46 9.69
CA MET A 84 5.75 -11.25 10.84
C MET A 84 7.16 -11.72 10.53
N GLY A 85 7.30 -12.94 9.99
CA GLY A 85 8.59 -13.51 9.60
C GLY A 85 9.29 -12.65 8.54
N ALA A 86 8.55 -12.20 7.52
CA ALA A 86 9.06 -11.32 6.48
C ALA A 86 9.49 -9.95 7.06
N GLY A 87 8.71 -9.37 7.98
CA GLY A 87 9.04 -8.13 8.67
C GLY A 87 10.31 -8.25 9.50
N LEU A 88 10.48 -9.34 10.25
CA LEU A 88 11.71 -9.62 11.01
C LEU A 88 12.93 -9.80 10.10
N LEU A 89 12.78 -10.52 8.98
CA LEU A 89 13.84 -10.65 7.98
C LEU A 89 14.19 -9.30 7.36
N LEU A 90 13.20 -8.48 7.02
CA LEU A 90 13.41 -7.14 6.47
C LEU A 90 14.10 -6.22 7.49
N LEU A 91 13.78 -6.36 8.77
CA LEU A 91 14.46 -5.62 9.84
C LEU A 91 15.94 -6.03 9.96
N ALA A 92 16.25 -7.32 9.82
CA ALA A 92 17.63 -7.80 9.76
C ALA A 92 18.36 -7.27 8.51
N CYS A 93 17.71 -7.28 7.35
CA CYS A 93 18.24 -6.69 6.11
C CYS A 93 18.47 -5.18 6.25
N SER A 94 17.57 -4.47 6.94
CA SER A 94 17.71 -3.04 7.23
C SER A 94 18.99 -2.74 8.02
N TRP A 95 19.32 -3.56 9.03
CA TRP A 95 20.57 -3.40 9.79
C TRP A 95 21.80 -3.62 8.91
N ILE A 96 21.79 -4.64 8.05
CA ILE A 96 22.88 -4.89 7.09
C ILE A 96 23.03 -3.71 6.11
N ALA A 97 21.92 -3.22 5.58
CA ALA A 97 21.88 -2.09 4.65
C ALA A 97 22.36 -0.78 5.28
N GLY A 98 21.95 -0.51 6.52
CA GLY A 98 22.30 0.70 7.26
C GLY A 98 23.71 0.72 7.84
N ASN A 99 24.35 -0.45 8.02
CA ASN A 99 25.68 -0.54 8.65
C ASN A 99 26.75 -1.02 7.65
N GLN A 100 26.60 -2.23 7.09
CA GLN A 100 27.64 -2.86 6.27
C GLN A 100 27.64 -2.37 4.83
N LEU A 101 26.45 -2.12 4.27
CA LEU A 101 26.28 -1.70 2.87
C LEU A 101 26.12 -0.19 2.71
N GLN A 102 26.34 0.61 3.77
CA GLN A 102 26.21 2.06 3.71
C GLN A 102 27.10 2.70 2.64
N HIS A 103 28.23 2.08 2.28
CA HIS A 103 29.09 2.58 1.21
C HIS A 103 28.48 2.45 -0.21
N TYR A 104 27.53 1.51 -0.39
CA TYR A 104 26.90 1.23 -1.68
C TYR A 104 25.46 1.76 -1.78
N LEU A 105 24.86 2.16 -0.66
CA LEU A 105 23.46 2.55 -0.57
C LEU A 105 23.34 3.99 -0.03
N PRO A 106 22.31 4.75 -0.44
CA PRO A 106 22.01 6.04 0.17
C PRO A 106 21.83 5.93 1.69
N GLU A 107 22.33 6.91 2.43
CA GLU A 107 22.26 6.94 3.90
C GLU A 107 20.86 6.64 4.50
N PRO A 108 19.73 7.16 3.97
CA PRO A 108 18.42 6.90 4.58
C PRO A 108 17.87 5.49 4.33
N THR A 109 18.55 4.65 3.53
CA THR A 109 18.03 3.34 3.12
C THR A 109 17.76 2.43 4.32
N GLY A 110 18.70 2.34 5.26
CA GLY A 110 18.53 1.55 6.48
C GLY A 110 17.32 2.02 7.30
N LEU A 111 17.13 3.33 7.43
CA LEU A 111 16.01 3.93 8.15
C LEU A 111 14.66 3.61 7.49
N LEU A 112 14.57 3.78 6.16
CA LEU A 112 13.33 3.46 5.42
C LEU A 112 12.98 1.98 5.52
N LEU A 113 13.97 1.10 5.40
CA LEU A 113 13.75 -0.35 5.52
C LEU A 113 13.31 -0.76 6.92
N SER A 114 13.88 -0.16 7.98
CA SER A 114 13.47 -0.46 9.36
C SER A 114 12.05 0.04 9.63
N LEU A 115 11.67 1.21 9.10
CA LEU A 115 10.31 1.72 9.20
C LEU A 115 9.31 0.76 8.55
N VAL A 116 9.55 0.35 7.30
CA VAL A 116 8.66 -0.60 6.60
C VAL A 116 8.58 -1.93 7.37
N ALA A 117 9.70 -2.44 7.86
CA ALA A 117 9.75 -3.67 8.64
C ALA A 117 8.94 -3.57 9.94
N MET A 118 9.06 -2.46 10.67
CA MET A 118 8.27 -2.22 11.89
C MET A 118 6.78 -2.12 11.61
N LEU A 119 6.38 -1.48 10.50
CA LEU A 119 4.97 -1.41 10.11
C LEU A 119 4.40 -2.80 9.79
N MET A 120 5.15 -3.65 9.10
CA MET A 120 4.75 -5.04 8.84
C MET A 120 4.59 -5.84 10.13
N ILE A 121 5.56 -5.72 11.05
CA ILE A 121 5.51 -6.39 12.36
C ILE A 121 4.31 -5.91 13.17
N LEU A 122 4.05 -4.60 13.19
CA LEU A 122 2.91 -4.02 13.90
C LEU A 122 1.58 -4.53 13.33
N GLN A 123 1.44 -4.52 12.01
CA GLN A 123 0.24 -5.00 11.31
C GLN A 123 -0.01 -6.49 11.63
N SER A 124 1.00 -7.33 11.46
CA SER A 124 0.88 -8.76 11.77
C SER A 124 0.55 -9.01 13.25
N THR A 125 1.19 -8.28 14.16
CA THR A 125 0.90 -8.37 15.60
C THR A 125 -0.56 -8.05 15.87
N TYR A 126 -1.08 -6.98 15.27
CA TYR A 126 -2.48 -6.62 15.39
C TYR A 126 -3.40 -7.75 14.92
N VAL A 127 -3.13 -8.35 13.76
CA VAL A 127 -3.92 -9.48 13.24
C VAL A 127 -3.88 -10.67 14.20
N LEU A 128 -2.70 -11.06 14.69
CA LEU A 128 -2.55 -12.20 15.60
C LEU A 128 -3.24 -11.97 16.96
N LEU A 129 -3.20 -10.74 17.47
CA LEU A 129 -3.89 -10.38 18.70
C LEU A 129 -5.41 -10.38 18.52
N SER A 130 -5.90 -9.78 17.42
CA SER A 130 -7.34 -9.70 17.11
C SER A 130 -8.01 -11.07 16.93
N LEU A 131 -7.30 -12.04 16.33
CA LEU A 131 -7.78 -13.41 16.15
C LEU A 131 -7.52 -14.32 17.36
N GLY A 132 -6.82 -13.83 18.38
CA GLY A 132 -6.39 -14.61 19.54
C GLY A 132 -6.90 -14.02 20.84
N PRO A 133 -6.03 -13.43 21.67
CA PRO A 133 -6.37 -12.96 23.01
C PRO A 133 -7.36 -11.79 23.04
N LEU A 134 -7.44 -10.99 21.98
CA LEU A 134 -8.37 -9.85 21.88
C LEU A 134 -9.63 -10.19 21.08
N ASN A 135 -9.85 -11.47 20.76
CA ASN A 135 -11.04 -11.87 20.04
C ASN A 135 -12.25 -11.73 20.99
N GLU A 136 -13.09 -10.73 20.74
CA GLU A 136 -14.38 -10.55 21.39
C GLU A 136 -15.36 -11.58 20.82
N ASN A 137 -15.30 -12.80 21.32
CA ASN A 137 -16.40 -13.76 21.20
C ASN A 137 -17.56 -13.36 22.13
#